data_AF-M0QL68-F1
#
_entry.id   AF-M0QL68-F1
#
_cell.length_a   1.000
_cell.length_b   1.000
_cell.length_c   1.000
_cell.angle_alpha   90.00
_cell.angle_beta   90.00
_cell.angle_gamma   90.00
#
_symmetry.space_group_name_H-M   'P 1'
#
loop_
_entity.id
_entity.type
_entity.pdbx_description
1 polymer ?
#
loop_
_entity_poly.entity_id
_entity_poly.type
_entity_poly.pdbx_seq_one_letter_code
_entity_poly.pdbx_strand_id
1 'polypeptide(L)'
;MSGVLLVGTTLLVRVAGYAIRVSIRSISPSGPGADKQSVRSSVESAIADDAVHRLVVRPLPDDQPDAYFALAVAALMVLDRLDVEVAYVSAEPTQATRALRLPHGDNAVRLAETGTATPTPLIRDDAATVLVGRARHVGAGGAPLHGETIVDDQRLFLGEAAGVEIEPTGELPGLRARLTADGPLDVLVGGLRPRRRWRTGRAAQSGGTNLVVEREGVLTDRIVKRSTFYRHHVDLLLVRPHRS
;
A
#
# COMPACT_ATOMS: atom_id res chain seq x y z
N MET A 1 4.73 12.51 29.22
CA MET A 1 4.79 11.61 28.05
C MET A 1 5.99 12.05 27.22
N SER A 2 7.13 11.39 27.42
CA SER A 2 8.38 11.75 26.74
C SER A 2 8.45 10.96 25.44
N GLY A 3 8.24 11.64 24.31
CA GLY A 3 8.44 11.06 22.99
C GLY A 3 9.94 11.03 22.67
N VAL A 4 10.50 9.84 22.50
CA VAL A 4 11.87 9.69 22.00
C VAL A 4 11.85 9.97 20.50
N LEU A 5 12.42 11.10 20.11
CA LEU A 5 12.65 11.49 18.73
C LEU A 5 13.86 10.68 18.20
N LEU A 6 13.63 9.51 17.62
CA LEU A 6 14.69 8.73 16.94
C LEU A 6 14.99 9.37 15.58
N VAL A 7 15.84 10.40 15.58
CA VAL A 7 16.43 10.98 14.36
C VAL A 7 17.81 10.35 14.17
N GLY A 8 17.92 9.43 13.22
CA GLY A 8 19.20 8.86 12.76
C GLY A 8 19.93 8.01 13.81
N THR A 9 19.46 6.79 14.02
CA THR A 9 20.14 5.83 14.90
C THR A 9 20.93 4.83 14.05
N THR A 10 22.25 4.85 14.18
CA THR A 10 23.09 3.73 13.73
C THR A 10 23.06 2.66 14.81
N LEU A 11 22.39 1.53 14.55
CA LEU A 11 22.42 0.37 15.42
C LEU A 11 23.62 -0.50 15.05
N LEU A 12 24.47 -0.79 16.02
CA LEU A 12 25.49 -1.83 15.89
C LEU A 12 24.87 -3.15 16.30
N VAL A 13 24.52 -3.99 15.32
CA VAL A 13 24.01 -5.34 15.58
C VAL A 13 25.19 -6.31 15.56
N ARG A 14 25.41 -7.05 16.65
CA ARG A 14 26.41 -8.12 16.68
C ARG A 14 25.79 -9.44 16.21
N VAL A 15 26.30 -9.99 15.11
CA VAL A 15 25.95 -11.32 14.60
C VAL A 15 27.23 -12.15 14.48
N ALA A 16 27.28 -13.32 15.11
CA ALA A 16 28.40 -14.27 15.05
C ALA A 16 29.80 -13.66 15.31
N GLY A 17 29.90 -12.68 16.21
CA GLY A 17 31.17 -12.01 16.55
C GLY A 17 31.53 -10.79 15.70
N TYR A 18 30.79 -10.50 14.63
CA TYR A 18 30.95 -9.31 13.78
C TYR A 18 29.95 -8.21 14.17
N ALA A 19 30.40 -6.96 14.21
CA ALA A 19 29.52 -5.81 14.37
C ALA A 19 29.08 -5.30 12.99
N ILE A 20 27.81 -5.52 12.65
CA ILE A 20 27.19 -4.98 11.44
C ILE A 20 26.63 -3.60 11.79
N ARG A 21 27.05 -2.57 11.04
CA ARG A 21 26.41 -1.24 11.11
C ARG A 21 25.10 -1.32 10.35
N VAL A 22 23.98 -1.22 11.06
CA VAL A 22 22.66 -1.02 10.46
C VAL A 22 22.32 0.46 10.64
N SER A 23 22.39 1.24 9.55
CA SER A 23 21.94 2.63 9.59
C SER A 23 20.43 2.65 9.36
N ILE A 24 19.68 3.08 10.37
CA ILE A 24 18.22 3.20 10.33
C ILE A 24 17.86 4.68 10.23
N ARG A 25 17.08 5.03 9.21
CA ARG A 25 16.53 6.37 9.02
C ARG A 25 15.04 6.37 9.19
N SER A 26 14.50 7.40 9.83
CA SER A 26 13.07 7.62 9.96
C SER A 26 12.65 8.82 9.11
N ILE A 27 11.49 8.71 8.47
CA ILE A 27 10.82 9.85 7.82
C ILE A 27 9.43 10.04 8.41
N SER A 28 9.09 11.30 8.62
CA SER A 28 7.78 11.74 9.07
C SER A 28 7.35 12.97 8.28
N PRO A 29 6.04 13.22 8.09
CA PRO A 29 5.55 14.43 7.46
C PRO A 29 6.10 15.68 8.15
N SER A 30 6.45 16.71 7.37
CA SER A 30 6.80 18.04 7.90
C SER A 30 5.57 18.89 8.28
N GLY A 31 4.36 18.43 7.93
CA GLY A 31 3.06 19.03 8.22
C GLY A 31 1.92 18.16 7.66
N PRO A 32 0.64 18.47 7.96
CA PRO A 32 -0.49 17.74 7.42
C PRO A 32 -0.63 17.96 5.90
N GLY A 33 -1.03 16.91 5.19
CA GLY A 33 -1.24 16.89 3.75
C GLY A 33 0.06 16.80 2.97
N ALA A 34 0.99 15.92 3.37
CA ALA A 34 2.27 15.78 2.70
C ALA A 34 2.12 15.52 1.18
N ASP A 35 2.60 16.46 0.36
CA ASP A 35 2.55 16.33 -1.08
C ASP A 35 3.61 15.33 -1.60
N LYS A 36 3.35 14.77 -2.78
CA LYS A 36 4.19 13.75 -3.41
C LYS A 36 5.66 14.16 -3.55
N GLN A 37 5.94 15.45 -3.84
CA GLN A 37 7.31 15.92 -4.06
C GLN A 37 8.05 16.02 -2.72
N SER A 38 7.40 16.53 -1.67
CA SER A 38 7.98 16.60 -0.33
C SER A 38 8.35 15.21 0.23
N VAL A 39 7.46 14.23 0.09
CA VAL A 39 7.74 12.85 0.52
C VAL A 39 8.90 12.26 -0.27
N ARG A 40 8.94 12.45 -1.60
CA ARG A 40 10.04 11.99 -2.45
C ARG A 40 11.38 12.57 -2.01
N SER A 41 11.46 13.89 -1.83
CA SER A 41 12.69 14.56 -1.39
C SER A 41 13.14 14.06 -0.01
N SER A 42 12.20 13.76 0.89
CA SER A 42 12.49 13.20 2.22
C SER A 42 13.06 11.78 2.12
N VAL A 43 12.51 10.93 1.25
CA VAL A 43 13.03 9.58 0.99
C VAL A 43 14.42 9.65 0.36
N GLU A 44 14.60 10.49 -0.67
CA GLU A 44 15.88 10.65 -1.37
C GLU A 44 16.98 11.11 -0.42
N SER A 45 16.69 12.11 0.42
CA SER A 45 17.62 12.56 1.47
C SER A 45 17.92 11.47 2.51
N ALA A 46 16.91 10.69 2.91
CA ALA A 46 17.08 9.63 3.90
C ALA A 46 17.95 8.47 3.39
N ILE A 47 17.92 8.17 2.09
CA ILE A 47 18.68 7.05 1.49
C ILE A 47 19.92 7.50 0.70
N ALA A 48 20.27 8.79 0.74
CA ALA A 48 21.42 9.34 0.04
C ALA A 48 22.76 8.74 0.53
N ASP A 49 22.78 8.21 1.76
CA ASP A 49 23.89 7.42 2.30
C ASP A 49 23.64 5.93 2.03
N ASP A 50 24.46 5.32 1.19
CA ASP A 50 24.35 3.90 0.84
C ASP A 50 24.52 2.94 2.04
N ALA A 51 25.01 3.42 3.19
CA ALA A 51 25.00 2.65 4.43
C ALA A 51 23.59 2.50 5.04
N VAL A 52 22.59 3.24 4.55
CA VAL A 52 21.19 3.12 4.99
C VAL A 52 20.57 1.90 4.34
N HIS A 53 20.43 0.86 5.16
CA HIS A 53 19.79 -0.39 4.76
C HIS A 53 18.31 -0.46 5.14
N ARG A 54 17.84 0.42 6.04
CA ARG A 54 16.44 0.43 6.50
C ARG A 54 15.85 1.84 6.61
N LEU A 55 14.69 2.00 5.98
CA LEU A 55 13.83 3.18 6.07
C LEU A 55 12.59 2.88 6.92
N VAL A 56 12.45 3.60 8.02
CA VAL A 56 11.26 3.58 8.89
C VAL A 56 10.32 4.70 8.47
N VAL A 57 9.14 4.35 7.98
CA VAL A 57 8.11 5.30 7.58
C VAL A 57 7.13 5.47 8.74
N ARG A 58 7.08 6.68 9.32
CA ARG A 58 6.26 7.00 10.49
C ARG A 58 5.35 8.19 10.16
N PRO A 59 4.16 7.95 9.58
CA PRO A 59 3.18 9.01 9.31
C PRO A 59 2.59 9.59 10.61
N LEU A 60 1.96 10.76 10.49
CA LEU A 60 1.14 11.32 11.55
C LEU A 60 -0.23 10.62 11.59
N PRO A 61 -0.84 10.41 12.77
CA PRO A 61 -2.09 9.65 12.91
C PRO A 61 -3.26 10.18 12.08
N ASP A 62 -3.41 11.50 11.99
CA ASP A 62 -4.57 12.16 11.35
C ASP A 62 -4.31 12.57 9.89
N ASP A 63 -3.18 12.15 9.30
CA ASP A 63 -2.73 12.64 7.99
C ASP A 63 -2.68 11.55 6.90
N GLN A 64 -3.77 10.79 6.76
CA GLN A 64 -3.88 9.72 5.76
C GLN A 64 -2.65 8.80 5.73
N PRO A 65 -2.39 8.08 6.83
CA PRO A 65 -1.12 7.40 7.07
C PRO A 65 -0.75 6.35 6.01
N ASP A 66 -1.76 5.73 5.37
CA ASP A 66 -1.56 4.79 4.27
C ASP A 66 -1.13 5.48 2.97
N ALA A 67 -1.65 6.68 2.70
CA ALA A 67 -1.25 7.48 1.53
C ALA A 67 0.20 7.96 1.66
N TYR A 68 0.61 8.43 2.83
CA TYR A 68 2.01 8.79 3.10
C TYR A 68 2.94 7.57 2.91
N PHE A 69 2.53 6.40 3.41
CA PHE A 69 3.31 5.17 3.24
C PHE A 69 3.42 4.76 1.77
N ALA A 70 2.31 4.79 1.02
CA ALA A 70 2.29 4.53 -0.41
C ALA A 70 3.23 5.47 -1.18
N LEU A 71 3.25 6.76 -0.85
CA LEU A 71 4.13 7.75 -1.46
C LEU A 71 5.61 7.46 -1.19
N ALA A 72 5.96 7.07 0.04
CA ALA A 72 7.33 6.71 0.40
C ALA A 72 7.82 5.48 -0.37
N VAL A 73 6.99 4.43 -0.45
CA VAL A 73 7.34 3.22 -1.23
C VAL A 73 7.38 3.51 -2.73
N ALA A 74 6.47 4.35 -3.25
CA ALA A 74 6.51 4.78 -4.63
C ALA A 74 7.79 5.57 -4.96
N ALA A 75 8.30 6.38 -4.03
CA ALA A 75 9.57 7.06 -4.19
C ALA A 75 10.74 6.07 -4.30
N LEU A 76 10.83 5.08 -3.40
CA LEU A 76 11.83 4.00 -3.47
C LEU A 76 11.76 3.23 -4.79
N MET A 77 10.54 2.88 -5.23
CA MET A 77 10.32 2.20 -6.52
C MET A 77 10.83 3.03 -7.70
N VAL A 78 10.57 4.34 -7.72
CA VAL A 78 11.01 5.21 -8.83
C VAL A 78 12.51 5.50 -8.78
N LEU A 79 13.12 5.46 -7.59
CA LEU A 79 14.57 5.60 -7.41
C LEU A 79 15.33 4.29 -7.65
N ASP A 80 14.62 3.19 -7.98
CA ASP A 80 15.19 1.83 -8.11
C ASP A 80 15.91 1.37 -6.83
N ARG A 81 15.37 1.76 -5.67
CA ARG A 81 15.91 1.48 -4.33
C ARG A 81 15.03 0.54 -3.50
N LEU A 82 14.42 -0.46 -4.14
CA LEU A 82 13.64 -1.50 -3.45
C LEU A 82 14.53 -2.53 -2.71
N ASP A 83 15.86 -2.39 -2.80
CA ASP A 83 16.85 -3.05 -1.96
C ASP A 83 16.87 -2.54 -0.52
N VAL A 84 16.31 -1.35 -0.26
CA VAL A 84 16.21 -0.77 1.08
C VAL A 84 15.06 -1.45 1.84
N GLU A 85 15.35 -1.96 3.03
CA GLU A 85 14.33 -2.49 3.93
C GLU A 85 13.37 -1.39 4.36
N VAL A 86 12.07 -1.66 4.34
CA VAL A 86 11.05 -0.70 4.73
C VAL A 86 10.32 -1.21 5.96
N ALA A 87 10.26 -0.38 7.01
CA ALA A 87 9.43 -0.63 8.18
C ALA A 87 8.33 0.42 8.28
N TYR A 88 7.10 -0.02 8.52
CA TYR A 88 5.96 0.87 8.67
C TYR A 88 5.54 0.99 10.14
N VAL A 89 5.48 2.21 10.66
CA VAL A 89 5.09 2.50 12.04
C VAL A 89 3.87 3.41 12.04
N SER A 90 2.70 2.79 12.14
CA SER A 90 1.45 3.49 12.41
C SER A 90 1.14 3.45 13.91
N ALA A 91 0.61 4.55 14.45
CA ALA A 91 0.10 4.60 15.83
C ALA A 91 -1.14 3.71 15.99
N GLU A 92 -2.04 3.73 15.01
CA GLU A 92 -3.34 3.05 15.04
C GLU A 92 -3.49 2.04 13.88
N PRO A 93 -4.45 1.09 13.94
CA PRO A 93 -4.69 0.16 12.84
C PRO A 93 -5.24 0.86 11.58
N THR A 94 -4.53 0.72 10.46
CA THR A 94 -4.89 1.28 9.15
C THR A 94 -5.35 0.19 8.16
N GLN A 95 -5.72 0.55 6.92
CA GLN A 95 -5.99 -0.47 5.90
C GLN A 95 -4.69 -1.19 5.52
N ALA A 96 -3.57 -0.47 5.43
CA ALA A 96 -2.27 -1.07 5.14
C ALA A 96 -1.84 -2.05 6.24
N THR A 97 -2.00 -1.71 7.53
CA THR A 97 -1.65 -2.65 8.60
C THR A 97 -2.50 -3.93 8.51
N ARG A 98 -3.78 -3.83 8.13
CA ARG A 98 -4.68 -4.98 7.99
C ARG A 98 -4.32 -5.84 6.76
N ALA A 99 -4.15 -5.20 5.60
CA ALA A 99 -3.84 -5.87 4.33
C ALA A 99 -2.50 -6.63 4.39
N LEU A 100 -1.48 -6.00 4.98
CA LEU A 100 -0.12 -6.53 5.06
C LEU A 100 0.17 -7.30 6.37
N ARG A 101 -0.81 -7.35 7.28
CA ARG A 101 -0.74 -8.00 8.60
C ARG A 101 0.38 -7.44 9.48
N LEU A 102 0.50 -6.12 9.51
CA LEU A 102 1.47 -5.40 10.31
C LEU A 102 0.89 -5.04 11.69
N PRO A 103 1.71 -5.01 12.75
CA PRO A 103 1.32 -4.42 14.03
C PRO A 103 1.18 -2.89 13.91
N HIS A 104 0.67 -2.28 14.96
CA HIS A 104 0.56 -0.82 15.17
C HIS A 104 1.00 -0.48 16.60
N GLY A 105 1.13 0.81 16.90
CA GLY A 105 1.59 1.32 18.20
C GLY A 105 3.00 0.85 18.57
N ASP A 106 3.24 0.59 19.84
CA ASP A 106 4.55 0.16 20.36
C ASP A 106 5.07 -1.13 19.71
N ASN A 107 4.17 -2.03 19.31
CA ASN A 107 4.54 -3.25 18.63
C ASN A 107 5.12 -2.96 17.24
N ALA A 108 4.63 -1.93 16.54
CA ALA A 108 5.19 -1.49 15.26
C ALA A 108 6.55 -0.83 15.44
N VAL A 109 6.74 -0.05 16.51
CA VAL A 109 8.06 0.52 16.85
C VAL A 109 9.08 -0.58 17.08
N ARG A 110 8.76 -1.58 17.93
CA ARG A 110 9.66 -2.71 18.19
C ARG A 110 9.95 -3.52 16.93
N LEU A 111 8.92 -3.75 16.10
CA LEU A 111 9.10 -4.45 14.83
C LEU A 111 10.02 -3.67 13.89
N ALA A 112 9.88 -2.34 13.80
CA ALA A 112 10.73 -1.52 12.94
C ALA A 112 12.21 -1.53 13.38
N GLU A 113 12.47 -1.62 14.68
CA GLU A 113 13.82 -1.65 15.23
C GLU A 113 14.49 -3.02 15.11
N THR A 114 13.74 -4.10 15.36
CA THR A 114 14.30 -5.44 15.58
C THR A 114 13.83 -6.50 14.59
N GLY A 115 12.79 -6.22 13.83
CA GLY A 115 12.22 -7.15 12.86
C GLY A 115 13.13 -7.40 11.68
N THR A 116 12.80 -8.43 10.92
CA THR A 116 13.51 -8.82 9.71
C THR A 116 12.68 -8.45 8.48
N ALA A 117 13.32 -7.90 7.46
CA ALA A 117 12.66 -7.65 6.19
C ALA A 117 12.45 -8.94 5.41
N THR A 118 11.31 -9.05 4.75
CA THR A 118 10.95 -10.20 3.92
C THR A 118 10.44 -9.71 2.57
N PRO A 119 10.86 -10.34 1.44
CA PRO A 119 10.30 -10.04 0.13
C PRO A 119 8.79 -10.16 0.16
N THR A 120 8.10 -9.06 -0.11
CA THR A 120 6.65 -8.94 -0.05
C THR A 120 6.14 -8.38 -1.38
N PRO A 121 5.09 -8.96 -1.98
CA PRO A 121 4.55 -8.47 -3.24
C PRO A 121 4.24 -6.96 -3.18
N LEU A 122 4.85 -6.20 -4.09
CA LEU A 122 4.59 -4.78 -4.24
C LEU A 122 3.49 -4.58 -5.29
N ILE A 123 2.40 -3.92 -4.93
CA ILE A 123 1.32 -3.62 -5.86
C ILE A 123 1.43 -2.17 -6.32
N ARG A 124 1.33 -1.97 -7.63
CA ARG A 124 1.34 -0.65 -8.27
C ARG A 124 0.24 -0.54 -9.30
N ASP A 125 -0.03 0.68 -9.73
CA ASP A 125 -0.92 0.94 -10.86
C ASP A 125 -0.18 1.39 -12.13
N ASP A 126 -0.95 1.65 -13.18
CA ASP A 126 -0.48 2.19 -14.44
C ASP A 126 -0.02 3.66 -14.34
N ALA A 127 -0.44 4.39 -13.31
CA ALA A 127 0.04 5.73 -12.97
C ALA A 127 1.34 5.73 -12.13
N ALA A 128 2.00 4.58 -11.99
CA ALA A 128 3.22 4.39 -11.18
C ALA A 128 3.07 4.81 -9.71
N THR A 129 1.85 4.66 -9.17
CA THR A 129 1.55 4.79 -7.75
C THR A 129 1.57 3.40 -7.11
N VAL A 130 1.87 3.34 -5.82
CA VAL A 130 1.89 2.10 -5.04
C VAL A 130 0.60 1.96 -4.25
N LEU A 131 0.13 0.73 -4.07
CA LEU A 131 -0.99 0.38 -3.22
C LEU A 131 -0.49 -0.43 -2.01
N VAL A 132 -0.76 0.04 -0.80
CA VAL A 132 -0.34 -0.59 0.46
C VAL A 132 -1.53 -1.02 1.34
N GLY A 133 -2.68 -0.36 1.21
CA GLY A 133 -3.88 -0.62 1.99
C GLY A 133 -5.07 -0.99 1.11
N ARG A 134 -5.72 -0.01 0.48
CA ARG A 134 -6.95 -0.26 -0.30
C ARG A 134 -7.10 0.73 -1.45
N ALA A 135 -7.53 0.21 -2.60
CA ALA A 135 -8.04 0.99 -3.71
C ALA A 135 -9.50 0.66 -3.99
N ARG A 136 -10.20 1.61 -4.60
CA ARG A 136 -11.54 1.39 -5.14
C ARG A 136 -11.64 1.89 -6.57
N HIS A 137 -12.32 1.12 -7.40
CA HIS A 137 -12.81 1.55 -8.70
C HIS A 137 -14.31 1.79 -8.56
N VAL A 138 -14.74 3.03 -8.75
CA VAL A 138 -16.12 3.47 -8.53
C VAL A 138 -16.64 4.23 -9.74
N GLY A 139 -17.97 4.36 -9.87
CA GLY A 139 -18.56 5.22 -10.88
C GLY A 139 -18.49 6.69 -10.48
N ALA A 140 -18.30 7.55 -11.48
CA ALA A 140 -18.25 9.00 -11.30
C ALA A 140 -19.53 9.56 -10.66
N GLY A 141 -19.38 10.55 -9.79
CA GLY A 141 -20.52 11.23 -9.15
C GLY A 141 -21.38 10.33 -8.26
N GLY A 142 -20.86 9.19 -7.79
CA GLY A 142 -21.60 8.23 -6.97
C GLY A 142 -22.55 7.32 -7.75
N ALA A 143 -22.53 7.39 -9.09
CA ALA A 143 -23.27 6.45 -9.93
C ALA A 143 -22.67 5.03 -9.86
N PRO A 144 -23.43 3.98 -10.20
CA PRO A 144 -22.86 2.65 -10.42
C PRO A 144 -21.71 2.70 -11.43
N LEU A 145 -20.65 1.92 -11.18
CA LEU A 145 -19.57 1.71 -12.13
C LEU A 145 -20.11 0.92 -13.33
N HIS A 146 -19.96 1.48 -14.52
CA HIS A 146 -20.34 0.84 -15.78
C HIS A 146 -19.10 0.38 -16.55
N GLY A 147 -18.98 -0.92 -16.78
CA GLY A 147 -17.84 -1.52 -17.45
C GLY A 147 -17.61 -3.00 -17.15
N GLU A 148 -16.34 -3.39 -17.07
CA GLU A 148 -15.91 -4.75 -16.77
C GLU A 148 -14.73 -4.70 -15.80
N THR A 149 -14.63 -5.72 -14.94
CA THR A 149 -13.42 -5.97 -14.16
C THR A 149 -12.98 -7.41 -14.26
N ILE A 150 -11.68 -7.60 -14.46
CA ILE A 150 -11.03 -8.90 -14.56
C ILE A 150 -9.88 -8.94 -13.54
N VAL A 151 -9.77 -10.06 -12.84
CA VAL A 151 -8.65 -10.39 -11.94
C VAL A 151 -7.91 -11.56 -12.56
N ASP A 152 -6.70 -11.33 -13.06
CA ASP A 152 -5.96 -12.23 -13.96
C ASP A 152 -6.85 -12.74 -15.12
N ASP A 153 -7.34 -13.98 -15.05
CA ASP A 153 -8.22 -14.62 -16.04
C ASP A 153 -9.69 -14.69 -15.59
N GLN A 154 -10.00 -14.24 -14.37
CA GLN A 154 -11.33 -14.35 -13.77
C GLN A 154 -12.09 -13.03 -13.89
N ARG A 155 -13.18 -13.04 -14.65
CA ARG A 155 -14.10 -11.89 -14.69
C ARG A 155 -14.84 -11.74 -13.37
N LEU A 156 -14.70 -10.57 -12.76
CA LEU A 156 -15.39 -10.18 -11.53
C LEU A 156 -16.82 -9.68 -11.83
N PHE A 157 -16.98 -8.86 -12.88
CA PHE A 157 -18.29 -8.45 -13.42
C PHE A 157 -18.17 -7.89 -14.85
N LEU A 158 -19.31 -7.80 -15.55
CA LEU A 158 -19.54 -7.05 -16.80
C LEU A 158 -20.91 -6.36 -16.71
N GLY A 159 -21.00 -5.10 -17.14
CA GLY A 159 -22.22 -4.29 -17.06
C GLY A 159 -22.10 -3.27 -15.93
N GLU A 160 -23.00 -3.33 -14.95
CA GLU A 160 -23.03 -2.39 -13.83
C GLU A 160 -22.67 -3.05 -12.50
N ALA A 161 -21.92 -2.33 -11.68
CA ALA A 161 -21.59 -2.72 -10.31
C ALA A 161 -21.56 -1.50 -9.39
N ALA A 162 -21.79 -1.69 -8.09
CA ALA A 162 -21.59 -0.62 -7.09
C ALA A 162 -20.14 -0.09 -7.08
N GLY A 163 -19.19 -0.94 -7.46
CA GLY A 163 -17.76 -0.65 -7.49
C GLY A 163 -16.94 -1.90 -7.24
N VAL A 164 -15.63 -1.74 -7.28
CA VAL A 164 -14.65 -2.79 -6.99
C VAL A 164 -13.72 -2.31 -5.90
N GLU A 165 -13.46 -3.17 -4.94
CA GLU A 165 -12.43 -2.98 -3.91
C GLU A 165 -11.23 -3.87 -4.25
N ILE A 166 -10.04 -3.30 -4.15
CA ILE A 166 -8.76 -3.95 -4.44
C ILE A 166 -7.83 -3.75 -3.24
N GLU A 167 -7.20 -4.83 -2.77
CA GLU A 167 -6.24 -4.80 -1.67
C GLU A 167 -4.97 -5.55 -2.06
N PRO A 168 -3.79 -5.08 -1.64
CA PRO A 168 -2.58 -5.87 -1.73
C PRO A 168 -2.65 -7.03 -0.73
N THR A 169 -1.95 -8.10 -1.05
CA THR A 169 -1.74 -9.23 -0.15
C THR A 169 -0.26 -9.40 0.08
N GLY A 170 0.15 -9.59 1.33
CA GLY A 170 1.56 -9.86 1.65
C GLY A 170 2.05 -11.24 1.21
N GLU A 171 1.30 -11.96 0.39
CA GLU A 171 1.62 -13.28 -0.16
C GLU A 171 1.27 -13.29 -1.64
N LEU A 172 1.86 -14.21 -2.40
CA LEU A 172 1.46 -14.45 -3.79
C LEU A 172 -0.01 -14.88 -3.87
N PRO A 173 -0.74 -14.46 -4.92
CA PRO A 173 -0.25 -13.81 -6.15
C PRO A 173 0.01 -12.29 -6.06
N GLY A 174 -0.34 -11.65 -4.94
CA GLY A 174 0.06 -10.29 -4.59
C GLY A 174 -1.10 -9.31 -4.38
N LEU A 175 -2.27 -9.55 -4.98
CA LEU A 175 -3.46 -8.75 -4.70
C LEU A 175 -4.74 -9.59 -4.66
N ARG A 176 -5.80 -8.98 -4.13
CA ARG A 176 -7.16 -9.48 -4.19
C ARG A 176 -8.15 -8.38 -4.55
N ALA A 177 -9.22 -8.74 -5.24
CA ALA A 177 -10.32 -7.82 -5.56
C ALA A 177 -11.70 -8.45 -5.32
N ARG A 178 -12.69 -7.61 -5.03
CA ARG A 178 -14.11 -8.00 -4.88
C ARG A 178 -15.04 -6.86 -5.28
N LEU A 179 -16.31 -7.16 -5.52
CA LEU A 179 -17.34 -6.12 -5.67
C LEU A 179 -17.65 -5.46 -4.32
N THR A 180 -17.87 -4.14 -4.33
CA THR A 180 -18.25 -3.38 -3.13
C THR A 180 -19.71 -3.62 -2.75
N ALA A 181 -20.02 -3.37 -1.48
CA ALA A 181 -21.32 -3.58 -0.89
C ALA A 181 -22.32 -2.43 -1.12
N ASP A 182 -21.81 -1.26 -1.51
CA ASP A 182 -22.49 0.00 -1.27
C ASP A 182 -23.22 0.46 -2.53
N GLY A 183 -24.43 -0.07 -2.72
CA GLY A 183 -25.35 0.44 -3.72
C GLY A 183 -26.77 -0.09 -3.50
N PRO A 184 -27.82 0.67 -3.89
CA PRO A 184 -29.20 0.19 -3.88
C PRO A 184 -29.44 -0.99 -4.83
N LEU A 185 -28.46 -1.26 -5.71
CA LEU A 185 -28.37 -2.36 -6.67
C LEU A 185 -27.78 -3.65 -6.06
N ASP A 186 -28.24 -4.02 -4.87
CA ASP A 186 -28.35 -5.43 -4.46
C ASP A 186 -29.46 -6.16 -5.28
N VAL A 187 -29.81 -5.61 -6.45
CA VAL A 187 -30.79 -6.08 -7.41
C VAL A 187 -30.19 -7.27 -8.15
N LEU A 188 -30.91 -8.37 -8.05
CA LEU A 188 -30.69 -9.65 -8.72
C LEU A 188 -30.41 -9.44 -10.21
N VAL A 189 -29.14 -9.54 -10.64
CA VAL A 189 -28.82 -9.86 -12.04
C VAL A 189 -29.05 -11.36 -12.20
N GLY A 190 -30.23 -11.75 -12.70
CA GLY A 190 -30.56 -13.16 -12.95
C GLY A 190 -30.81 -14.01 -11.69
N GLY A 191 -31.33 -13.42 -10.60
CA GLY A 191 -31.77 -14.18 -9.43
C GLY A 191 -30.66 -14.56 -8.42
N LEU A 192 -29.41 -14.14 -8.62
CA LEU A 192 -28.28 -14.47 -7.75
C LEU A 192 -27.60 -13.21 -7.22
N ARG A 193 -27.33 -13.14 -5.90
CA ARG A 193 -26.57 -12.03 -5.33
C ARG A 193 -25.12 -12.05 -5.87
N PRO A 194 -24.57 -10.92 -6.34
CA PRO A 194 -23.17 -10.84 -6.76
C PRO A 194 -22.28 -11.36 -5.64
N ARG A 195 -21.45 -12.37 -5.93
CA ARG A 195 -20.64 -13.03 -4.90
C ARG A 195 -19.60 -12.05 -4.38
N ARG A 196 -19.79 -11.61 -3.12
CA ARG A 196 -18.87 -10.82 -2.27
C ARG A 196 -17.60 -11.58 -1.90
N ARG A 197 -17.06 -12.38 -2.83
CA ARG A 197 -15.90 -13.22 -2.60
C ARG A 197 -14.69 -12.53 -3.19
N TRP A 198 -13.64 -12.46 -2.38
CA TRP A 198 -12.32 -12.10 -2.87
C TRP A 198 -11.88 -13.04 -4.00
N ARG A 199 -11.34 -12.43 -5.04
CA ARG A 199 -10.60 -13.08 -6.12
C ARG A 199 -9.15 -12.66 -5.96
N THR A 200 -8.24 -13.61 -5.89
CA THR A 200 -6.81 -13.36 -5.76
C THR A 200 -6.16 -13.44 -7.13
N GLY A 201 -5.22 -12.55 -7.43
CA GLY A 201 -4.54 -12.52 -8.72
C GLY A 201 -3.30 -11.64 -8.67
N ARG A 202 -2.56 -11.61 -9.79
CA ARG A 202 -1.40 -10.72 -9.96
C ARG A 202 -1.84 -9.34 -10.41
N ALA A 203 -2.96 -9.24 -11.12
CA ALA A 203 -3.51 -8.01 -11.62
C ALA A 203 -5.03 -7.96 -11.45
N ALA A 204 -5.56 -6.75 -11.21
CA ALA A 204 -6.97 -6.42 -11.28
C ALA A 204 -7.12 -5.22 -12.20
N GLN A 205 -7.77 -5.43 -13.35
CA GLN A 205 -8.02 -4.41 -14.35
C GLN A 205 -9.51 -4.11 -14.40
N SER A 206 -9.84 -2.82 -14.38
CA SER A 206 -11.18 -2.33 -14.69
C SER A 206 -11.12 -1.46 -15.94
N GLY A 207 -12.09 -1.64 -16.82
CA GLY A 207 -12.35 -0.75 -17.96
C GLY A 207 -13.80 -0.32 -17.95
N GLY A 208 -14.09 0.93 -18.34
CA GLY A 208 -15.44 1.46 -18.25
C GLY A 208 -15.61 2.85 -18.82
N THR A 209 -16.84 3.36 -18.81
CA THR A 209 -17.20 4.68 -19.35
C THR A 209 -17.19 5.78 -18.30
N ASN A 210 -17.34 5.43 -17.01
CA ASN A 210 -17.45 6.36 -15.89
C ASN A 210 -16.52 6.01 -14.71
N LEU A 211 -15.44 5.27 -14.96
CA LEU A 211 -14.53 4.78 -13.93
C LEU A 211 -13.72 5.91 -13.28
N VAL A 212 -13.75 5.97 -11.95
CA VAL A 212 -12.92 6.82 -11.09
C VAL A 212 -12.13 5.94 -10.12
N VAL A 213 -10.89 6.32 -9.82
CA VAL A 213 -9.98 5.52 -8.98
C VAL A 213 -9.75 6.21 -7.64
N GLU A 214 -10.04 5.51 -6.55
CA GLU A 214 -9.64 5.87 -5.18
C GLU A 214 -8.40 5.08 -4.80
N ARG A 215 -7.40 5.74 -4.20
CA ARG A 215 -6.17 5.13 -3.66
C ARG A 215 -6.01 5.58 -2.23
N GLU A 216 -5.99 4.66 -1.28
CA GLU A 216 -5.78 4.97 0.14
C GLU A 216 -6.75 6.04 0.68
N GLY A 217 -7.98 6.06 0.17
CA GLY A 217 -9.00 7.05 0.51
C GLY A 217 -8.98 8.33 -0.35
N VAL A 218 -7.98 8.52 -1.20
CA VAL A 218 -7.87 9.69 -2.10
C VAL A 218 -8.45 9.35 -3.48
N LEU A 219 -9.58 9.98 -3.82
CA LEU A 219 -10.20 9.90 -5.14
C LEU A 219 -9.44 10.75 -6.17
N THR A 220 -9.32 10.24 -7.40
CA THR A 220 -8.91 11.05 -8.54
C THR A 220 -10.04 11.91 -9.06
N ASP A 221 -9.73 13.12 -9.50
CA ASP A 221 -10.73 14.05 -10.04
C ASP A 221 -11.19 13.71 -11.48
N ARG A 222 -10.62 12.68 -12.09
CA ARG A 222 -10.79 12.39 -13.53
C ARG A 222 -11.41 11.02 -13.74
N ILE A 223 -12.34 10.97 -14.69
CA ILE A 223 -12.82 9.72 -15.27
C ILE A 223 -11.70 9.15 -16.15
N VAL A 224 -11.39 7.87 -15.95
CA VAL A 224 -10.43 7.12 -16.75
C VAL A 224 -11.14 6.02 -17.52
N LYS A 225 -10.66 5.69 -18.73
CA LYS A 225 -11.24 4.59 -19.53
C LYS A 225 -10.86 3.21 -18.99
N ARG A 226 -9.70 3.13 -18.34
CA ARG A 226 -9.15 1.91 -17.74
C ARG A 226 -8.26 2.28 -16.56
N SER A 227 -8.16 1.37 -15.61
CA SER A 227 -7.21 1.40 -14.51
C SER A 227 -6.83 -0.03 -14.16
N THR A 228 -5.54 -0.28 -13.89
CA THR A 228 -5.04 -1.61 -13.53
C THR A 228 -4.14 -1.50 -12.32
N PHE A 229 -4.43 -2.29 -11.29
CA PHE A 229 -3.48 -2.59 -10.23
C PHE A 229 -2.81 -3.92 -10.52
N TYR A 230 -1.49 -4.01 -10.37
CA TYR A 230 -0.73 -5.22 -10.65
C TYR A 230 0.50 -5.34 -9.76
N ARG A 231 0.94 -6.58 -9.56
CA ARG A 231 2.19 -6.89 -8.88
C ARG A 231 3.38 -6.38 -9.70
N HIS A 232 4.19 -5.54 -9.08
CA HIS A 232 5.48 -5.12 -9.60
C HIS A 232 6.45 -6.30 -9.67
N HIS A 233 7.39 -6.24 -10.60
CA HIS A 233 8.33 -7.34 -10.85
C HIS A 233 9.38 -7.49 -9.73
N VAL A 234 9.70 -6.41 -9.02
CA VAL A 234 10.52 -6.42 -7.81
C VAL A 234 9.62 -6.38 -6.57
N ASP A 235 9.87 -7.26 -5.62
CA ASP A 235 9.17 -7.27 -4.34
C ASP A 235 9.71 -6.17 -3.41
N LEU A 236 8.86 -5.68 -2.53
CA LEU A 236 9.26 -4.77 -1.44
C LEU A 236 9.92 -5.58 -0.32
N LEU A 237 11.09 -5.16 0.16
CA LEU A 237 11.66 -5.69 1.39
C LEU A 237 10.96 -5.09 2.61
N LEU A 238 9.83 -5.67 3.00
CA LEU A 238 9.00 -5.17 4.10
C LEU A 238 9.36 -5.86 5.42
N VAL A 239 9.60 -5.08 6.48
CA VAL A 239 9.78 -5.59 7.85
C VAL A 239 8.43 -6.05 8.39
N ARG A 240 8.30 -7.35 8.64
CA ARG A 240 7.03 -8.01 9.00
C ARG A 240 7.21 -8.97 10.17
N PRO A 241 6.15 -9.26 10.93
CA PRO A 241 6.21 -10.33 11.92
C PRO A 241 6.58 -11.65 11.26
N HIS A 242 7.55 -12.38 11.80
CA HIS A 242 7.81 -13.75 11.38
C HIS A 242 6.56 -14.59 11.66
N ARG A 243 6.07 -15.31 10.65
CA ARG A 243 5.12 -16.40 10.88
C ARG A 243 5.91 -17.56 11.49
N SER A 244 5.72 -17.79 12.79
CA SER A 244 6.03 -19.10 13.40
C SER A 244 5.12 -20.17 12.83
#